data_AF-A0A835HZ38-F1
#
_entry.id   AF-A0A835HZ38-F1
#
_cell.length_a   1.000
_cell.length_b   1.000
_cell.length_c   1.000
_cell.angle_alpha   90.00
_cell.angle_beta   90.00
_cell.angle_gamma   90.00
#
_symmetry.space_group_name_H-M   'P 1'
#
loop_
_entity.id
_entity.type
_entity.pdbx_description
1 polymer ?
#
loop_
_entity_poly.entity_id
_entity_poly.type
_entity_poly.pdbx_seq_one_letter_code
_entity_poly.pdbx_strand_id
1 'polypeptide(L)'
;MAKINNKAAMFNIVFMLSLLLIVSMADGRGKTLQCDKVVGVQGGDTCLGIIQSSNSTTATFVAINPNLNCSALFVGQWLCVSATFN
;
A
#
# COMPACT_ATOMS: atom_id res chain seq x y z
N MET A 1 -25.61 15.59 46.34
CA MET A 1 -24.21 16.03 46.24
C MET A 1 -23.32 14.79 46.31
N ALA A 2 -22.71 14.37 45.19
CA ALA A 2 -21.88 13.17 45.15
C ALA A 2 -20.50 13.44 45.79
N LYS A 3 -20.12 12.63 46.78
CA LYS A 3 -18.83 12.75 47.49
C LYS A 3 -17.75 12.07 46.64
N ILE A 4 -17.01 12.88 45.87
CA ILE A 4 -15.91 12.42 45.02
C ILE A 4 -14.79 11.91 45.94
N ASN A 5 -14.52 10.61 45.91
CA ASN A 5 -13.37 10.01 46.60
C ASN A 5 -12.14 10.20 45.71
N ASN A 6 -11.18 11.02 46.14
CA ASN A 6 -9.98 11.35 45.38
C ASN A 6 -9.19 10.11 44.93
N LYS A 7 -9.25 8.97 45.63
CA LYS A 7 -8.60 7.73 45.20
C LYS A 7 -9.31 7.09 43.99
N ALA A 8 -10.64 7.08 44.01
CA ALA A 8 -11.45 6.57 42.89
C ALA A 8 -11.42 7.54 41.71
N ALA A 9 -11.42 8.85 41.97
CA ALA A 9 -11.25 9.86 40.92
C ALA A 9 -9.88 9.73 40.25
N MET A 10 -8.80 9.57 41.02
CA MET A 10 -7.45 9.36 40.48
C MET A 10 -7.34 8.08 39.66
N PHE A 11 -7.95 6.97 40.10
CA PHE A 11 -7.92 5.72 39.33
C PHE A 11 -8.66 5.84 37.99
N ASN A 12 -9.85 6.46 37.99
CA ASN A 12 -10.61 6.71 36.76
C ASN A 12 -9.90 7.69 35.82
N ILE A 13 -9.24 8.71 36.37
CA ILE A 13 -8.46 9.68 35.60
C ILE A 13 -7.24 9.00 34.97
N VAL A 14 -6.48 8.20 35.72
CA VAL A 14 -5.32 7.45 35.19
C VAL A 14 -5.74 6.45 34.11
N PHE A 15 -6.88 5.77 34.28
CA PHE A 15 -7.42 4.86 33.26
C PHE A 15 -7.83 5.61 31.99
N MET A 16 -8.45 6.78 32.13
CA MET A 16 -8.82 7.66 30.99
C MET A 16 -7.61 8.26 30.28
N LEU A 17 -6.59 8.72 31.01
CA LEU A 17 -5.33 9.21 30.43
C LEU A 17 -4.54 8.08 29.74
N SER A 18 -4.52 6.88 30.31
CA SER A 18 -3.88 5.71 29.70
C SER A 18 -4.58 5.31 28.40
N LEU A 19 -5.92 5.43 28.35
CA LEU A 19 -6.70 5.18 27.14
C LEU A 19 -6.41 6.22 26.04
N LEU A 20 -6.26 7.51 26.40
CA LEU A 20 -5.97 8.59 25.46
C LEU A 20 -4.58 8.47 24.81
N LEU A 21 -3.57 8.00 25.54
CA LEU A 21 -2.22 7.80 25.01
C LEU A 21 -2.12 6.67 23.97
N ILE A 22 -3.04 5.69 24.02
CA ILE A 22 -3.07 4.56 23.07
C ILE A 22 -3.62 5.00 21.69
N VAL A 23 -4.45 6.05 21.62
CA VAL A 23 -5.11 6.49 20.37
C VAL A 23 -4.16 7.26 19.43
N SER A 24 -2.99 7.68 19.89
CA SER A 24 -2.05 8.48 19.10
C SER A 24 -1.28 7.71 18.01
N MET A 25 -1.49 6.40 17.88
CA MET A 25 -0.84 5.53 16.88
C MET A 25 -1.76 5.27 15.68
N ALA A 26 -2.42 6.30 15.14
CA ALA A 26 -3.06 6.21 13.83
C ALA A 26 -1.98 6.43 12.77
N ASP A 27 -1.36 5.31 12.36
CA ASP A 27 -0.36 5.21 11.31
C ASP A 27 -0.82 5.99 10.06
N GLY A 28 -0.05 7.00 9.66
CA GLY A 28 -0.24 7.78 8.44
C GLY A 28 0.10 6.93 7.23
N ARG A 29 -0.74 5.93 6.92
CA ARG A 29 -0.56 5.09 5.74
C ARG A 29 -0.90 5.90 4.51
N GLY A 30 0.12 6.51 3.91
CA GLY A 30 0.06 6.92 2.51
C GLY A 30 -0.32 5.69 1.69
N LYS A 31 -1.26 5.86 0.76
CA LYS A 31 -1.76 4.73 -0.02
C LYS A 31 -0.61 3.98 -0.67
N THR A 32 -0.48 2.70 -0.36
CA THR A 32 0.54 1.82 -0.91
C THR A 32 0.11 1.29 -2.27
N LEU A 33 1.03 1.23 -3.23
CA LEU A 33 0.75 0.61 -4.52
C LEU A 33 0.72 -0.90 -4.34
N GLN A 34 -0.44 -1.52 -4.55
CA GLN A 34 -0.62 -2.97 -4.56
C GLN A 34 -0.81 -3.45 -5.99
N CYS A 35 0.01 -4.41 -6.43
CA CYS A 35 -0.16 -5.04 -7.73
C CYS A 35 -1.28 -6.08 -7.68
N ASP A 36 -2.33 -5.88 -8.47
CA ASP A 36 -3.52 -6.75 -8.50
C ASP A 36 -3.39 -7.86 -9.56
N LYS A 37 -2.66 -7.59 -10.64
CA LYS A 37 -2.44 -8.56 -11.72
C LYS A 37 -1.01 -8.49 -12.24
N VAL A 38 -0.40 -9.66 -12.37
CA VAL A 38 0.96 -9.83 -12.89
C VAL A 38 0.96 -10.68 -14.17
N VAL A 39 1.97 -10.46 -15.01
CA VAL A 39 2.30 -11.30 -16.16
C VAL A 39 3.76 -11.71 -16.07
N GLY A 40 4.06 -12.94 -16.49
CA GLY A 40 5.43 -13.43 -16.64
C GLY A 40 5.86 -13.27 -18.10
N VAL A 41 6.99 -12.61 -18.32
CA VAL A 41 7.54 -12.37 -19.66
C VAL A 41 7.89 -13.71 -20.33
N GLN A 42 7.46 -13.86 -21.58
CA GLN A 42 7.72 -15.00 -22.46
C GLN A 42 8.66 -14.63 -23.62
N GLY A 43 9.12 -15.64 -24.35
CA GLY A 43 9.99 -15.43 -25.51
C GLY A 43 9.26 -14.67 -26.62
N GLY A 44 9.82 -13.54 -27.06
CA GLY A 44 9.24 -12.67 -28.09
C GLY A 44 8.37 -11.53 -27.55
N ASP A 45 8.16 -11.46 -26.24
CA ASP A 45 7.42 -10.36 -25.63
C ASP A 45 8.18 -9.03 -25.73
N THR A 46 7.40 -7.96 -25.82
CA THR A 46 7.90 -6.58 -25.72
C THR A 46 7.05 -5.82 -24.69
N CYS A 47 7.62 -4.79 -24.06
CA CYS A 47 6.82 -3.94 -23.17
C CYS A 47 5.56 -3.41 -23.85
N LEU A 48 5.67 -2.93 -25.09
CA LEU A 48 4.51 -2.41 -25.83
C LEU A 48 3.45 -3.47 -26.09
N GLY A 49 3.84 -4.70 -26.45
CA GLY A 49 2.90 -5.81 -26.62
C GLY A 49 2.18 -6.16 -25.32
N ILE A 50 2.91 -6.21 -24.20
CA ILE A 50 2.33 -6.45 -22.88
C ILE A 50 1.38 -5.31 -22.47
N ILE A 51 1.78 -4.05 -22.66
CA ILE A 51 0.95 -2.87 -22.38
C ILE A 51 -0.36 -2.90 -23.17
N GLN A 52 -0.29 -3.20 -24.48
CA GLN A 52 -1.46 -3.28 -25.34
C GLN A 52 -2.38 -4.44 -24.94
N SER A 53 -1.81 -5.62 -24.70
CA SER A 53 -2.58 -6.81 -24.29
C SER A 53 -3.27 -6.65 -22.93
N SER A 54 -2.75 -5.78 -22.07
CA SER A 54 -3.31 -5.47 -20.75
C SER A 54 -4.30 -4.29 -20.76
N ASN A 55 -4.56 -3.66 -21.91
CA ASN A 55 -5.37 -2.44 -22.03
C ASN A 55 -4.87 -1.30 -21.13
N SER A 56 -3.54 -1.21 -20.94
CA SER A 56 -2.91 -0.19 -20.10
C SER A 56 -2.26 0.90 -20.95
N THR A 57 -1.84 2.00 -20.31
CA THR A 57 -1.02 3.03 -20.95
C THR A 57 0.44 2.85 -20.56
N THR A 58 1.36 3.31 -21.41
CA THR A 58 2.79 3.30 -21.08
C THR A 58 3.09 4.05 -19.77
N ALA A 59 2.42 5.18 -19.55
CA ALA A 59 2.60 5.97 -18.34
C ALA A 59 2.18 5.19 -17.08
N THR A 60 1.00 4.56 -17.11
CA THR A 60 0.52 3.72 -16.00
C THR A 60 1.44 2.52 -15.78
N PHE A 61 1.82 1.83 -16.86
CA PHE A 61 2.64 0.62 -16.76
C PHE A 61 4.04 0.89 -16.18
N VAL A 62 4.68 1.98 -16.57
CA VAL A 62 5.99 2.38 -16.00
C VAL A 62 5.83 2.84 -14.55
N ALA A 63 4.76 3.56 -14.22
CA ALA A 63 4.50 4.00 -12.84
C ALA A 63 4.35 2.81 -11.87
N ILE A 64 3.72 1.72 -12.30
CA ILE A 64 3.52 0.52 -11.47
C ILE A 64 4.69 -0.49 -11.57
N ASN A 65 5.73 -0.18 -12.35
CA ASN A 65 6.96 -0.97 -12.47
C ASN A 65 8.21 -0.04 -12.49
N PRO A 66 8.50 0.69 -11.39
CA PRO A 66 9.47 1.80 -11.40
C PRO A 66 10.93 1.40 -11.71
N ASN A 67 11.27 0.12 -11.67
CA ASN A 67 12.61 -0.40 -11.97
C ASN A 67 12.68 -1.16 -13.29
N LEU A 68 11.62 -1.15 -14.09
CA LEU A 68 11.57 -1.87 -15.36
C LEU A 68 12.44 -1.19 -16.43
N ASN A 69 13.40 -1.94 -16.97
CA ASN A 69 14.11 -1.58 -18.19
C ASN A 69 13.52 -2.35 -19.38
N CYS A 70 12.71 -1.67 -20.19
CA CYS A 70 12.08 -2.27 -21.37
C CYS A 70 13.05 -2.71 -22.47
N SER A 71 14.29 -2.19 -22.49
CA SER A 71 15.32 -2.61 -23.44
C SER A 71 16.08 -3.86 -22.98
N ALA A 72 15.87 -4.31 -21.74
CA ALA A 72 16.53 -5.47 -21.15
C ALA A 72 15.52 -6.46 -20.54
N LEU A 73 14.38 -6.63 -21.21
CA LEU A 73 13.37 -7.61 -20.81
C LEU A 73 13.93 -9.03 -20.90
N PHE A 74 13.61 -9.89 -19.94
CA PHE A 74 14.04 -11.28 -19.95
C PHE A 74 12.92 -12.25 -19.59
N VAL A 75 12.98 -13.47 -20.15
CA VAL A 75 11.99 -14.52 -19.89
C VAL A 75 11.94 -14.87 -18.41
N GLY A 76 10.73 -14.96 -17.85
CA GLY A 76 10.49 -15.22 -16.44
C GLY A 76 10.49 -13.96 -15.56
N GLN A 77 10.71 -12.77 -16.11
CA GLN A 77 10.50 -11.51 -15.40
C GLN A 77 9.01 -11.29 -15.12
N TRP A 78 8.67 -10.95 -13.88
CA TRP A 78 7.29 -10.63 -13.48
C TRP A 78 7.03 -9.13 -13.59
N LEU A 79 5.98 -8.76 -14.32
CA LEU A 79 5.57 -7.37 -14.53
C LEU A 79 4.15 -7.16 -14.02
N CYS A 80 3.94 -6.05 -13.32
CA CYS A 80 2.61 -5.63 -12.90
C CYS A 80 1.86 -5.00 -14.08
N VAL A 81 0.63 -5.46 -14.34
CA VAL A 81 -0.23 -4.93 -15.43
C VAL A 81 -1.49 -4.23 -14.91
N SER A 82 -1.79 -4.35 -13.61
CA SER A 82 -2.88 -3.64 -12.94
C SER A 82 -2.53 -3.45 -11.46
N ALA A 83 -2.81 -2.29 -10.89
CA ALA A 83 -2.54 -1.98 -9.49
C ALA A 83 -3.58 -1.03 -8.88
N THR A 84 -3.75 -1.13 -7.56
CA THR A 84 -4.63 -0.29 -6.74
C THR A 84 -3.82 0.38 -5.63
N PHE A 85 -4.26 1.56 -5.20
CA PHE A 85 -3.69 2.28 -4.07
C PHE A 85 -4.48 1.98 -2.79
N ASN A 86 -3.86 1.27 -1.84
CA ASN A 86 -4.46 0.87 -0.55
C ASN A 86 -3.96 1.75 0.59
#